data_AF-A0A521XCM5-F1
#
_entry.id   AF-A0A521XCM5-F1
#
_cell.length_a   1.000
_cell.length_b   1.000
_cell.length_c   1.000
_cell.angle_alpha   90.00
_cell.angle_beta   90.00
_cell.angle_gamma   90.00
#
_symmetry.space_group_name_H-M   'P 1'
#
loop_
_entity.id
_entity.type
_entity.pdbx_description
1 polymer ?
#
loop_
_entity_poly.entity_id
_entity_poly.type
_entity_poly.pdbx_seq_one_letter_code
_entity_poly.pdbx_strand_id
1 'polypeptide(L)'
;MYFFASSRRLKTTFSLLLLIPFPSLLCREGQNESPKSHKAKSAITTRLIRYCDNILQKIKNSDYGCALSVDEYYWGSNSVLAGYERTNQERYREAALVQLHYLLGRNTFGISFLTGSGSNPVRHPYHQFSMMLNENAPVPGLLVGGPNKNSQLEGKSLSSYPGKCYEDNEKNYYVNEVAINYTAPFAYVLGYFSAPPPSSTKSGSVGKR
;
A
#
# COMPACT_ATOMS: atom_id res chain seq x y z
N MET A 1 -22.52 17.45 -2.27
CA MET A 1 -23.06 18.51 -3.15
C MET A 1 -22.04 18.75 -4.25
N TYR A 2 -22.39 18.42 -5.50
CA TYR A 2 -21.67 18.58 -6.78
C TYR A 2 -20.23 18.06 -6.95
N PHE A 3 -20.11 16.84 -7.47
CA PHE A 3 -18.95 16.40 -8.26
C PHE A 3 -19.10 16.92 -9.70
N PHE A 4 -18.38 17.97 -10.07
CA PHE A 4 -18.16 18.32 -11.48
C PHE A 4 -16.76 17.82 -11.88
N ALA A 5 -16.72 16.65 -12.51
CA ALA A 5 -15.51 16.09 -13.11
C ALA A 5 -15.29 16.73 -14.49
N SER A 6 -14.29 17.63 -14.58
CA SER A 6 -13.84 18.22 -15.83
C SER A 6 -13.04 17.21 -16.66
N SER A 7 -13.36 17.16 -17.94
CA SER A 7 -12.77 16.34 -19.01
C SER A 7 -11.28 16.61 -19.21
N ARG A 8 -10.42 15.89 -18.46
CA ARG A 8 -9.05 15.53 -18.86
C ARG A 8 -8.79 14.14 -18.29
N ARG A 9 -8.26 13.22 -19.11
CA ARG A 9 -7.94 11.82 -18.77
C ARG A 9 -7.43 11.70 -17.33
N LEU A 10 -8.32 11.38 -16.41
CA LEU A 10 -7.99 11.05 -15.03
C LEU A 10 -7.20 9.75 -15.10
N LYS A 11 -5.88 9.85 -14.98
CA LYS A 11 -5.04 8.75 -14.49
C LYS A 11 -5.31 8.57 -12.99
N THR A 12 -6.58 8.50 -12.57
CA THR A 12 -6.94 7.94 -11.27
C THR A 12 -6.90 6.43 -11.42
N THR A 13 -5.69 5.90 -11.58
CA THR A 13 -5.44 4.53 -11.17
C THR A 13 -5.54 4.54 -9.65
N PHE A 14 -6.73 4.23 -9.14
CA PHE A 14 -6.88 3.70 -7.80
C PHE A 14 -5.89 2.53 -7.69
N SER A 15 -4.88 2.64 -6.83
CA SER A 15 -3.81 1.65 -6.78
C SER A 15 -4.30 0.34 -6.17
N LEU A 16 -4.80 -0.49 -7.09
CA LEU A 16 -4.60 -1.91 -7.34
C LEU A 16 -4.37 -2.85 -6.14
N LEU A 17 -5.39 -3.68 -5.94
CA LEU A 17 -5.50 -4.92 -5.14
C LEU A 17 -4.27 -5.81 -5.19
N LEU A 18 -3.72 -6.15 -4.02
CA LEU A 18 -2.53 -7.00 -4.00
C LEU A 18 -2.50 -8.10 -2.95
N LEU A 19 -3.60 -8.32 -2.24
CA LEU A 19 -3.77 -9.54 -1.47
C LEU A 19 -5.22 -10.04 -1.51
N ILE A 20 -5.79 -10.17 -2.70
CA ILE A 20 -6.84 -11.18 -2.87
C ILE A 20 -6.08 -12.44 -3.28
N PRO A 21 -6.27 -13.60 -2.62
CA PRO A 21 -5.80 -14.86 -3.20
C PRO A 21 -6.28 -14.86 -4.64
N PHE A 22 -5.34 -14.94 -5.59
CA PHE A 22 -5.57 -14.83 -7.03
C PHE A 22 -7.01 -15.21 -7.38
N PRO A 23 -7.83 -14.35 -8.04
CA PRO A 23 -9.26 -14.59 -8.21
C PRO A 23 -9.45 -16.05 -8.56
N SER A 24 -10.22 -16.76 -7.75
CA SER A 24 -10.30 -18.24 -7.67
C SER A 24 -10.13 -19.00 -8.98
N LEU A 25 -10.54 -18.40 -10.10
CA LEU A 25 -10.22 -18.74 -11.50
C LEU A 25 -8.75 -19.08 -11.81
N LEU A 26 -7.77 -18.40 -11.22
CA LEU A 26 -6.34 -18.65 -11.42
C LEU A 26 -5.79 -19.70 -10.45
N CYS A 27 -6.45 -19.96 -9.31
CA CYS A 27 -6.09 -20.99 -8.30
C CYS A 27 -6.69 -22.36 -8.61
N ARG A 28 -7.81 -22.39 -9.33
CA ARG A 28 -8.47 -23.63 -9.70
C ARG A 28 -7.71 -24.25 -10.86
N GLU A 29 -6.83 -25.21 -10.58
CA GLU A 29 -6.30 -26.14 -11.58
C GLU A 29 -7.35 -27.24 -11.79
N GLY A 30 -8.21 -27.06 -12.79
CA GLY A 30 -9.11 -28.11 -13.21
C GLY A 30 -8.39 -29.01 -14.22
N GLN A 31 -8.43 -30.33 -14.04
CA GLN A 31 -7.89 -31.29 -15.02
C GLN A 31 -8.54 -31.18 -16.43
N ASN A 32 -9.59 -30.37 -16.59
CA ASN A 32 -10.30 -30.08 -17.84
C ASN A 32 -10.20 -28.60 -18.29
N GLU A 33 -9.06 -27.94 -18.07
CA GLU A 33 -8.89 -26.55 -18.52
C GLU A 33 -8.58 -26.42 -20.02
N SER A 34 -9.37 -25.61 -20.71
CA SER A 34 -9.14 -25.32 -22.13
C SER A 34 -7.75 -24.69 -22.37
N PRO A 35 -7.11 -24.92 -23.53
CA PRO A 35 -5.84 -24.29 -23.89
C PRO A 35 -5.87 -22.74 -23.86
N LYS A 36 -7.04 -22.15 -24.11
CA LYS A 36 -7.26 -20.70 -24.01
C LYS A 36 -7.15 -20.19 -22.56
N SER A 37 -7.66 -20.96 -21.59
CA SER A 37 -7.51 -20.66 -20.16
C SER A 37 -6.03 -20.63 -19.77
N HIS A 38 -5.29 -21.69 -20.09
CA HIS A 38 -3.86 -21.79 -19.78
C HIS A 38 -3.04 -20.61 -20.33
N LYS A 39 -3.27 -20.23 -21.60
CA LYS A 39 -2.59 -19.09 -22.22
C LYS A 39 -2.90 -17.78 -21.50
N ALA A 40 -4.16 -17.55 -21.12
CA ALA A 40 -4.56 -16.36 -20.37
C ALA A 40 -3.93 -16.34 -18.96
N LYS A 41 -3.92 -17.47 -18.25
CA LYS A 41 -3.29 -17.60 -16.93
C LYS A 41 -1.80 -17.28 -16.97
N SER A 42 -1.08 -17.84 -17.93
CA SER A 42 0.35 -17.58 -18.14
C SER A 42 0.63 -16.10 -18.46
N ALA A 43 -0.18 -15.48 -19.33
CA ALA A 43 -0.04 -14.08 -19.69
C ALA A 43 -0.29 -13.14 -18.49
N ILE A 44 -1.30 -13.42 -17.66
CA ILE A 44 -1.59 -12.66 -16.44
C ILE A 44 -0.44 -12.81 -15.44
N THR A 45 0.03 -14.03 -15.22
CA THR A 45 1.15 -14.32 -14.31
C THR A 45 2.42 -13.57 -14.72
N THR A 46 2.76 -13.61 -16.01
CA THR A 46 3.92 -12.89 -16.55
C THR A 46 3.81 -11.38 -16.35
N ARG A 47 2.62 -10.81 -16.57
CA ARG A 47 2.39 -9.37 -16.36
C ARG A 47 2.48 -8.98 -14.88
N LEU A 48 1.98 -9.82 -13.98
CA LEU A 48 2.07 -9.59 -12.55
C LEU A 48 3.52 -9.63 -12.06
N ILE A 49 4.30 -10.64 -12.46
CA ILE A 49 5.71 -10.74 -12.10
C ILE A 49 6.48 -9.51 -12.56
N ARG A 50 6.27 -9.07 -13.81
CA ARG A 50 6.87 -7.85 -14.34
C ARG A 50 6.49 -6.61 -13.53
N TYR A 51 5.23 -6.51 -13.11
CA TYR A 51 4.77 -5.41 -12.26
C TYR A 51 5.46 -5.42 -10.89
N CYS A 52 5.57 -6.58 -10.25
CA CYS A 52 6.31 -6.72 -8.99
C CYS A 52 7.80 -6.39 -9.15
N ASP A 53 8.44 -6.83 -10.22
CA ASP A 53 9.84 -6.52 -10.52
C ASP A 53 10.05 -5.01 -10.72
N ASN A 54 9.11 -4.32 -11.38
CA ASN A 54 9.16 -2.86 -11.50
C ASN A 54 9.05 -2.16 -10.14
N ILE A 55 8.21 -2.67 -9.22
CA ILE A 55 8.12 -2.14 -7.86
C ILE A 55 9.44 -2.35 -7.11
N LEU A 56 10.06 -3.53 -7.22
CA LEU A 56 11.37 -3.78 -6.61
C LEU A 56 12.43 -2.78 -7.07
N GLN A 57 12.45 -2.42 -8.35
CA GLN A 57 13.36 -1.40 -8.86
C GLN A 57 13.10 -0.02 -8.25
N LYS A 58 11.84 0.36 -8.06
CA LYS A 58 11.50 1.64 -7.40
C LYS A 58 11.97 1.67 -5.95
N ILE A 59 11.69 0.60 -5.20
CA ILE A 59 12.12 0.45 -3.81
C ILE A 59 13.65 0.54 -3.70
N LYS A 60 14.37 -0.16 -4.59
CA LYS A 60 15.84 -0.14 -4.63
C LYS A 60 16.41 1.26 -4.91
N ASN A 61 15.71 2.05 -5.72
CA ASN A 61 16.11 3.41 -6.11
C ASN A 61 15.58 4.49 -5.14
N SER A 62 14.93 4.10 -4.05
CA SER A 62 14.41 5.02 -3.04
C SER A 62 15.25 4.94 -1.78
N ASP A 63 15.74 6.08 -1.30
CA ASP A 63 16.54 6.16 -0.06
C ASP A 63 15.77 5.65 1.18
N TYR A 64 14.43 5.75 1.15
CA TYR A 64 13.55 5.29 2.22
C TYR A 64 12.87 3.95 1.91
N GLY A 65 13.15 3.38 0.74
CA GLY A 65 12.51 2.15 0.25
C GLY A 65 11.04 2.34 -0.15
N CYS A 66 10.64 3.54 -0.58
CA CYS A 66 9.29 3.79 -1.07
C CYS A 66 9.05 3.14 -2.44
N ALA A 67 7.89 2.51 -2.64
CA ALA A 67 7.49 1.92 -3.91
C ALA A 67 7.03 2.94 -4.97
N LEU A 68 7.02 4.24 -4.65
CA LEU A 68 6.56 5.31 -5.52
C LEU A 68 7.73 5.95 -6.27
N SER A 69 7.52 6.20 -7.56
CA SER A 69 8.34 7.14 -8.33
C SER A 69 7.90 8.59 -8.10
N VAL A 70 8.70 9.55 -8.58
CA VAL A 70 8.43 11.00 -8.48
C VAL A 70 7.05 11.41 -9.02
N ASP A 71 6.49 10.65 -9.97
CA ASP A 71 5.18 10.93 -10.55
C ASP A 71 4.01 10.26 -9.85
N GLU A 72 4.28 9.39 -8.88
CA GLU A 72 3.28 8.56 -8.20
C GLU A 72 2.91 9.09 -6.80
N TYR A 73 3.43 10.25 -6.42
CA TYR A 73 2.95 11.00 -5.25
C TYR A 73 1.66 11.77 -5.59
N TYR A 74 0.54 11.06 -5.69
CA TYR A 74 -0.80 11.62 -5.90
C TYR A 74 -1.67 11.45 -4.64
N TRP A 75 -2.93 11.89 -4.67
CA TRP A 75 -3.86 11.76 -3.53
C TRP A 75 -4.07 10.29 -3.17
N GLY A 76 -3.72 9.92 -1.94
CA GLY A 76 -3.78 8.53 -1.49
C GLY A 76 -2.57 7.71 -1.93
N SER A 77 -1.41 8.32 -2.05
CA SER A 77 -0.15 7.66 -2.44
C SER A 77 0.25 6.53 -1.47
N ASN A 78 -0.17 6.59 -0.21
CA ASN A 78 -0.01 5.51 0.78
C ASN A 78 -0.89 4.27 0.51
N SER A 79 -1.85 4.34 -0.42
CA SER A 79 -2.67 3.18 -0.83
C SER A 79 -1.89 2.13 -1.63
N VAL A 80 -0.65 2.43 -2.04
CA VAL A 80 0.19 1.50 -2.80
C VAL A 80 0.85 0.50 -1.87
N LEU A 81 0.30 -0.70 -1.78
CA LEU A 81 0.90 -1.81 -1.05
C LEU A 81 0.97 -3.06 -1.91
N ALA A 82 2.19 -3.61 -2.06
CA ALA A 82 2.53 -4.64 -3.02
C ALA A 82 2.33 -6.08 -2.50
N GLY A 83 2.01 -7.00 -3.43
CA GLY A 83 1.46 -8.34 -3.17
C GLY A 83 2.38 -9.52 -3.45
N TYR A 84 2.13 -10.66 -2.79
CA TYR A 84 3.08 -11.77 -2.70
C TYR A 84 2.57 -13.18 -3.07
N GLU A 85 1.29 -13.47 -3.22
CA GLU A 85 0.86 -14.85 -2.92
C GLU A 85 1.08 -15.97 -3.99
N ARG A 86 1.83 -15.76 -5.08
CA ARG A 86 2.01 -16.82 -6.11
C ARG A 86 3.44 -17.15 -6.52
N THR A 87 4.40 -16.31 -6.23
CA THR A 87 5.77 -16.55 -6.71
C THR A 87 6.61 -17.33 -5.70
N ASN A 88 6.21 -17.34 -4.41
CA ASN A 88 6.99 -17.86 -3.29
C ASN A 88 8.44 -17.31 -3.24
N GLN A 89 8.65 -16.12 -3.81
CA GLN A 89 9.96 -15.48 -3.89
C GLN A 89 10.14 -14.47 -2.75
N GLU A 90 11.04 -14.80 -1.82
CA GLU A 90 11.30 -14.01 -0.60
C GLU A 90 11.50 -12.51 -0.86
N ARG A 91 12.12 -12.14 -1.99
CA ARG A 91 12.34 -10.73 -2.38
C ARG A 91 11.07 -9.86 -2.40
N TYR A 92 9.92 -10.44 -2.74
CA TYR A 92 8.65 -9.68 -2.77
C TYR A 92 8.03 -9.57 -1.38
N ARG A 93 8.23 -10.58 -0.53
CA ARG A 93 7.87 -10.52 0.89
C ARG A 93 8.69 -9.41 1.58
N GLU A 94 10.00 -9.39 1.39
CA GLU A 94 10.87 -8.33 1.92
C GLU A 94 10.44 -6.94 1.44
N ALA A 95 10.08 -6.80 0.16
CA ALA A 95 9.60 -5.54 -0.41
C ALA A 95 8.30 -5.05 0.24
N ALA A 96 7.36 -5.95 0.53
CA ALA A 96 6.13 -5.62 1.24
C ALA A 96 6.41 -5.17 2.69
N LEU A 97 7.34 -5.84 3.37
CA LEU A 97 7.79 -5.43 4.71
C LEU A 97 8.46 -4.04 4.69
N VAL A 98 9.26 -3.76 3.67
CA VAL A 98 9.86 -2.44 3.46
C VAL A 98 8.80 -1.34 3.29
N GLN A 99 7.68 -1.63 2.64
CA GLN A 99 6.57 -0.66 2.57
C GLN A 99 5.89 -0.45 3.93
N LEU A 100 5.73 -1.49 4.75
CA LEU A 100 5.25 -1.31 6.13
C LEU A 100 6.19 -0.41 6.92
N HIS A 101 7.51 -0.60 6.81
CA HIS A 101 8.49 0.29 7.46
C HIS A 101 8.34 1.73 6.99
N TYR A 102 8.17 1.97 5.68
CA TYR A 102 7.93 3.31 5.14
C TYR A 102 6.67 3.95 5.73
N LEU A 103 5.55 3.22 5.76
CA LEU A 103 4.28 3.72 6.28
C LEU A 103 4.32 3.98 7.79
N LEU A 104 5.11 3.23 8.54
CA LEU A 104 5.20 3.29 10.00
C LEU A 104 6.36 4.15 10.52
N GLY A 105 7.00 4.95 9.67
CA GLY A 105 7.96 5.98 10.12
C GLY A 105 9.29 6.03 9.40
N ARG A 106 9.65 5.03 8.58
CA ARG A 106 10.87 5.06 7.77
C ARG A 106 10.65 5.84 6.47
N ASN A 107 10.29 7.10 6.62
CA ASN A 107 10.03 8.03 5.52
C ASN A 107 10.71 9.39 5.80
N THR A 108 10.62 10.30 4.84
CA THR A 108 11.22 11.64 4.87
C THR A 108 10.79 12.52 6.05
N PHE A 109 9.69 12.18 6.72
CA PHE A 109 9.13 12.96 7.82
C PHE A 109 9.38 12.31 9.19
N GLY A 110 9.80 11.05 9.24
CA GLY A 110 9.86 10.30 10.50
C GLY A 110 8.50 10.17 11.18
N ILE A 111 7.40 10.17 10.41
CA ILE A 111 6.02 10.09 10.89
C ILE A 111 5.44 8.72 10.53
N SER A 112 4.75 8.08 11.48
CA SER A 112 3.87 6.96 11.17
C SER A 112 2.56 7.50 10.61
N PHE A 113 2.25 7.15 9.36
CA PHE A 113 1.00 7.54 8.69
C PHE A 113 -0.25 6.82 9.24
N LEU A 114 -0.07 5.93 10.22
CA LEU A 114 -1.16 5.27 10.93
C LEU A 114 -1.41 6.00 12.25
N THR A 115 -2.65 6.45 12.47
CA THR A 115 -3.02 7.11 13.73
C THR A 115 -2.83 6.18 14.92
N GLY A 116 -2.30 6.72 16.03
CA GLY A 116 -2.14 6.00 17.30
C GLY A 116 -1.07 4.90 17.32
N SER A 117 -0.25 4.75 16.28
CA SER A 117 0.80 3.71 16.22
C SER A 117 2.17 4.27 15.84
N GLY A 118 3.22 3.82 16.53
CA GLY A 118 4.59 4.32 16.36
C GLY A 118 4.95 5.42 17.37
N SER A 119 6.22 5.84 17.37
CA SER A 119 6.73 6.88 18.28
C SER A 119 6.30 8.30 17.89
N ASN A 120 5.95 8.51 16.61
CA ASN A 120 5.51 9.78 16.06
C ASN A 120 4.35 9.57 15.07
N PRO A 121 3.15 9.20 15.55
CA PRO A 121 1.98 8.99 14.71
C PRO A 121 1.38 10.32 14.24
N VAL A 122 0.64 10.28 13.13
CA VAL A 122 -0.29 11.35 12.73
C VAL A 122 -1.24 11.69 13.88
N ARG A 123 -1.37 12.99 14.17
CA ARG A 123 -2.19 13.51 15.27
C ARG A 123 -3.40 14.32 14.80
N HIS A 124 -3.34 14.94 13.62
CA HIS A 124 -4.38 15.85 13.12
C HIS A 124 -4.93 15.36 11.78
N PRO A 125 -5.42 14.11 11.66
CA PRO A 125 -5.98 13.62 10.41
C PRO A 125 -7.21 14.43 10.01
N TYR A 126 -7.42 14.62 8.71
CA TYR A 126 -8.72 15.04 8.19
C TYR A 126 -9.70 13.86 8.36
N HIS A 127 -10.33 13.80 9.54
CA HIS A 127 -11.29 12.77 9.93
C HIS A 127 -12.31 13.38 10.90
N GLN A 128 -13.55 13.53 10.42
CA GLN A 128 -14.59 14.29 11.10
C GLN A 128 -14.82 13.84 12.55
N PHE A 129 -14.85 12.53 12.83
CA PHE A 129 -15.01 12.03 14.19
C PHE A 129 -13.81 12.36 15.08
N SER A 130 -12.58 12.20 14.58
CA SER A 130 -11.37 12.55 15.35
C SER A 130 -11.34 14.03 15.71
N MET A 131 -11.77 14.90 14.80
CA MET A 131 -11.83 16.35 15.02
C MET A 131 -12.91 16.75 16.04
N MET A 132 -13.98 15.96 16.16
CA MET A 132 -15.10 16.24 17.07
C MET A 132 -14.87 15.75 18.51
N LEU A 133 -14.03 14.74 18.71
CA LEU A 133 -13.88 14.09 20.01
C LEU A 133 -13.25 15.01 21.09
N ASN A 134 -12.63 16.14 20.72
CA ASN A 134 -11.91 17.04 21.63
C ASN A 134 -10.94 16.30 22.57
N GLU A 135 -10.44 15.15 22.12
CA GLU A 135 -9.46 14.31 22.78
C GLU A 135 -8.06 14.67 22.27
N ASN A 136 -7.03 14.41 23.07
CA ASN A 136 -5.63 14.69 22.70
C ASN A 136 -5.08 13.75 21.60
N ALA A 137 -5.89 12.79 21.12
CA ALA A 137 -5.49 11.83 20.11
C ALA A 137 -6.65 11.51 19.15
N PRO A 138 -6.38 11.31 17.84
CA PRO A 138 -7.39 10.87 16.90
C PRO A 138 -7.75 9.40 17.10
N VAL A 139 -8.87 8.97 16.52
CA VAL A 139 -9.25 7.55 16.46
C VAL A 139 -8.06 6.72 15.92
N PRO A 140 -7.58 5.70 16.65
CA PRO A 140 -6.40 4.93 16.25
C PRO A 140 -6.69 3.97 15.11
N GLY A 141 -5.65 3.58 14.37
CA GLY A 141 -5.74 2.56 13.31
C GLY A 141 -6.23 3.08 11.95
N LEU A 142 -6.25 4.40 11.75
CA LEU A 142 -6.63 5.03 10.48
C LEU A 142 -5.37 5.39 9.69
N LEU A 143 -5.29 4.93 8.44
CA LEU A 143 -4.19 5.27 7.54
C LEU A 143 -4.54 6.52 6.73
N VAL A 144 -3.67 7.53 6.76
CA VAL A 144 -3.83 8.75 5.94
C VAL A 144 -3.29 8.57 4.52
N GLY A 145 -3.79 9.39 3.60
CA GLY A 145 -3.44 9.34 2.18
C GLY A 145 -1.96 9.54 1.87
N GLY A 146 -1.22 10.32 2.66
CA GLY A 146 0.22 10.50 2.52
C GLY A 146 0.63 11.59 1.54
N PRO A 147 1.91 11.63 1.14
CA PRO A 147 2.45 12.74 0.37
C PRO A 147 1.83 12.85 -1.04
N ASN A 148 1.42 14.05 -1.41
CA ASN A 148 0.76 14.35 -2.68
C ASN A 148 1.37 15.60 -3.31
N LYS A 149 2.09 15.43 -4.43
CA LYS A 149 2.77 16.53 -5.13
C LYS A 149 1.80 17.57 -5.70
N ASN A 150 0.54 17.17 -5.90
CA ASN A 150 -0.52 18.02 -6.42
C ASN A 150 -1.34 18.67 -5.30
N SER A 151 -0.96 18.51 -4.03
CA SER A 151 -1.60 19.23 -2.93
C SER A 151 -1.40 20.74 -3.13
N GLN A 152 -2.51 21.47 -3.19
CA GLN A 152 -2.54 22.92 -3.36
C GLN A 152 -3.45 23.55 -2.31
N LEU A 153 -3.21 23.23 -1.03
CA LEU A 153 -3.88 23.93 0.05
C LEU A 153 -3.54 25.42 -0.06
N GLU A 154 -4.57 26.27 -0.11
CA GLU A 154 -4.43 27.73 -0.28
C GLU A 154 -3.62 28.14 -1.54
N GLY A 155 -3.62 27.31 -2.58
CA GLY A 155 -2.92 27.59 -3.83
C GLY A 155 -1.38 27.50 -3.74
N LYS A 156 -0.85 26.95 -2.65
CA LYS A 156 0.60 26.76 -2.44
C LYS A 156 0.97 25.28 -2.43
N SER A 157 2.11 24.97 -3.05
CA SER A 157 2.71 23.65 -2.93
C SER A 157 3.50 23.54 -1.62
N LEU A 158 3.41 22.39 -0.96
CA LEU A 158 4.12 22.11 0.29
C LEU A 158 5.64 21.96 0.09
N SER A 159 6.07 21.47 -1.08
CA SER A 159 7.48 21.28 -1.40
C SER A 159 7.71 21.15 -2.90
N SER A 160 8.92 21.48 -3.36
CA SER A 160 9.38 21.13 -4.71
C SER A 160 9.73 19.63 -4.85
N TYR A 161 9.87 18.91 -3.73
CA TYR A 161 10.19 17.49 -3.72
C TYR A 161 8.90 16.68 -3.47
N PRO A 162 8.45 15.83 -4.42
CA PRO A 162 7.19 15.08 -4.29
C PRO A 162 7.04 14.28 -2.99
N GLY A 163 8.13 13.61 -2.55
CA GLY A 163 8.16 12.86 -1.29
C GLY A 163 8.22 13.72 -0.03
N LYS A 164 8.27 15.05 -0.16
CA LYS A 164 8.17 16.03 0.94
C LYS A 164 6.86 16.83 0.90
N CYS A 165 5.90 16.46 0.05
CA CYS A 165 4.61 17.13 -0.04
C CYS A 165 3.57 16.51 0.91
N TYR A 166 3.81 16.57 2.22
CA TYR A 166 2.87 16.13 3.27
C TYR A 166 2.96 17.05 4.48
N GLU A 167 1.84 17.23 5.16
CA GLU A 167 1.76 17.90 6.46
C GLU A 167 0.68 17.23 7.32
N ASP A 168 0.92 17.16 8.63
CA ASP A 168 -0.07 16.69 9.60
C ASP A 168 -0.99 17.84 10.01
N ASN A 169 -1.96 18.15 9.14
CA ASN A 169 -2.90 19.25 9.30
C ASN A 169 -4.32 18.78 8.98
N GLU A 170 -5.24 18.92 9.94
CA GLU A 170 -6.63 18.51 9.82
C GLU A 170 -7.42 19.31 8.78
N LYS A 171 -6.86 20.39 8.23
CA LYS A 171 -7.45 21.17 7.13
C LYS A 171 -6.98 20.69 5.75
N ASN A 172 -5.93 19.87 5.67
CA ASN A 172 -5.34 19.42 4.41
C ASN A 172 -5.78 18.01 4.00
N TYR A 173 -7.00 17.87 3.49
CA TYR A 173 -7.53 16.59 3.03
C TYR A 173 -6.74 15.99 1.85
N TYR A 174 -5.99 16.78 1.07
CA TYR A 174 -5.22 16.26 -0.07
C TYR A 174 -4.10 15.27 0.32
N VAL A 175 -3.62 15.38 1.56
CA VAL A 175 -2.48 14.60 2.09
C VAL A 175 -2.83 13.87 3.38
N ASN A 176 -3.74 14.41 4.19
CA ASN A 176 -4.01 13.93 5.55
C ASN A 176 -5.40 13.35 5.77
N GLU A 177 -6.17 13.14 4.70
CA GLU A 177 -7.46 12.42 4.76
C GLU A 177 -7.26 10.93 4.98
N VAL A 178 -8.13 10.34 5.81
CA VAL A 178 -8.24 8.89 6.01
C VAL A 178 -9.29 8.30 5.07
N ALA A 179 -9.06 7.07 4.60
CA ALA A 179 -10.06 6.37 3.81
C ALA A 179 -9.99 4.86 4.00
N ILE A 180 -11.14 4.19 3.90
CA ILE A 180 -11.25 2.73 4.04
C ILE A 180 -10.36 1.97 3.05
N ASN A 181 -10.17 2.51 1.84
CA ASN A 181 -9.33 1.92 0.80
C ASN A 181 -7.82 2.14 1.03
N TYR A 182 -7.43 2.99 1.99
CA TYR A 182 -6.04 3.11 2.44
C TYR A 182 -5.79 2.09 3.56
N THR A 183 -6.71 2.04 4.53
CA THR A 183 -6.58 1.16 5.71
C THR A 183 -6.76 -0.31 5.36
N ALA A 184 -7.67 -0.67 4.44
CA ALA A 184 -7.93 -2.07 4.06
C ALA A 184 -6.69 -2.82 3.52
N PRO A 185 -5.96 -2.32 2.50
CA PRO A 185 -4.74 -3.00 2.04
C PRO A 185 -3.64 -3.03 3.10
N PHE A 186 -3.52 -1.97 3.92
CA PHE A 186 -2.57 -1.94 5.03
C PHE A 186 -2.88 -3.01 6.08
N ALA A 187 -4.14 -3.11 6.52
CA ALA A 187 -4.58 -4.12 7.48
C ALA A 187 -4.33 -5.53 6.95
N TYR A 188 -4.54 -5.77 5.65
CA TYR A 188 -4.19 -7.05 5.06
C TYR A 188 -2.69 -7.32 5.18
N VAL A 189 -1.83 -6.45 4.65
CA VAL A 189 -0.36 -6.69 4.65
C VAL A 189 0.14 -6.86 6.07
N LEU A 190 -0.35 -6.04 7.00
CA LEU A 190 -0.05 -6.16 8.42
C LEU A 190 -0.46 -7.54 8.97
N GLY A 191 -1.67 -8.02 8.65
CA GLY A 191 -2.15 -9.34 9.04
C GLY A 191 -1.25 -10.47 8.52
N TYR A 192 -0.77 -10.36 7.28
CA TYR A 192 0.18 -11.33 6.70
C TYR A 192 1.47 -11.44 7.53
N PHE A 193 2.04 -10.31 7.97
CA PHE A 193 3.25 -10.30 8.80
C PHE A 193 3.00 -10.53 10.29
N SER A 194 1.76 -10.42 10.75
CA SER A 194 1.37 -10.67 12.15
C SER A 194 1.06 -12.15 12.41
N ALA A 195 0.75 -12.92 11.37
CA ALA A 195 0.56 -14.36 11.47
C ALA A 195 1.90 -15.05 11.82
N PRO A 196 1.90 -16.07 12.70
CA PRO A 196 3.09 -16.87 12.94
C PRO A 196 3.58 -17.47 11.61
N PRO A 197 4.91 -17.55 11.39
CA PRO A 197 5.44 -18.13 10.17
C PRO A 197 4.88 -19.56 10.01
N PRO A 198 4.56 -20.00 8.78
CA PRO A 198 4.06 -21.35 8.56
C PRO A 198 5.08 -22.33 9.16
N SER A 199 4.60 -23.18 10.07
CA SER A 199 5.43 -24.17 10.77
C SER A 199 6.21 -24.96 9.74
N SER A 200 7.54 -24.96 9.84
CA SER A 200 8.38 -25.82 9.01
C SER A 200 8.00 -27.26 9.30
N THR A 201 7.24 -27.90 8.41
CA THR A 201 7.08 -29.35 8.43
C THR A 201 8.45 -29.93 8.16
N LYS A 202 9.18 -30.29 9.23
CA LYS A 202 10.33 -31.17 9.11
C LYS A 202 9.80 -32.44 8.44
N SER A 203 10.23 -32.66 7.20
CA SER A 203 10.15 -33.98 6.57
C SER A 203 10.90 -34.93 7.50
N GLY A 204 10.15 -35.63 8.35
CA GLY A 204 10.67 -36.70 9.17
C GLY A 204 11.12 -37.79 8.24
N SER A 205 12.43 -37.94 8.09
CA SER A 205 13.05 -39.12 7.49
C SER A 205 12.46 -40.37 8.14
N VAL A 206 11.75 -41.16 7.34
CA VAL A 206 11.36 -42.53 7.69
C VAL A 206 12.65 -43.33 7.90
N GLY A 207 13.11 -43.39 9.15
CA GLY A 207 14.13 -44.33 9.56
C GLY A 207 13.48 -45.69 9.77
N LYS A 208 13.57 -46.56 8.76
CA LYS A 208 13.42 -48.00 8.97
C LYS A 208 14.49 -48.48 9.94
N ARG A 209 14.07 -49.04 11.08
CA ARG A 209 14.75 -50.15 11.75
C ARG A 209 13.68 -51.13 12.21
#